data_AF-A0A2K2VIB4-F1
#
_entry.id   AF-A0A2K2VIB4-F1
#
_cell.length_a   1.000
_cell.length_b   1.000
_cell.length_c   1.000
_cell.angle_alpha   90.00
_cell.angle_beta   90.00
_cell.angle_gamma   90.00
#
_symmetry.space_group_name_H-M   'P 1'
#
loop_
_entity.id
_entity.type
_entity.pdbx_description
1 polymer ?
#
loop_
_entity_poly.entity_id
_entity_poly.type
_entity_poly.pdbx_seq_one_letter_code
_entity_poly.pdbx_strand_id
1 'polypeptide(L)' 'MIDINWDEFKFFKQYSNKKDDNFEVLLDFLKSYYNMTNIKEMYETMANDDIAQLMLNKRELSSVEALEKYLFRDFNVAK' A
#
# COMPACT_ATOMS: atom_id res chain seq x y z
N MET A 1 -10.64 8.54 8.82
CA MET A 1 -9.56 7.82 8.10
C MET A 1 -8.53 7.43 9.13
N ILE A 2 -7.86 6.30 8.91
CA ILE A 2 -6.83 5.78 9.81
C ILE A 2 -5.52 6.50 9.49
N ASP A 3 -4.82 6.98 10.51
CA ASP A 3 -3.48 7.54 10.34
C ASP A 3 -2.46 6.40 10.29
N ILE A 4 -1.52 6.46 9.34
CA ILE A 4 -0.51 5.42 9.19
C ILE A 4 0.54 5.57 10.29
N ASN A 5 0.64 4.57 11.18
CA ASN A 5 1.72 4.56 12.18
C ASN A 5 3.04 4.13 11.52
N TRP A 6 3.87 5.11 11.19
CA TRP A 6 5.15 4.88 10.52
C TRP A 6 6.18 4.12 11.37
N ASP A 7 6.05 4.10 12.70
CA ASP A 7 6.93 3.31 13.55
C ASP A 7 6.53 1.84 13.57
N GLU A 8 5.23 1.53 13.57
CA GLU A 8 4.71 0.18 13.34
C GLU A 8 5.08 -0.33 11.95
N PHE A 9 4.96 0.52 10.92
CA PHE A 9 5.39 0.20 9.58
C PHE A 9 6.89 -0.15 9.53
N LYS A 10 7.76 0.65 10.17
CA LYS A 10 9.21 0.35 10.24
C LYS A 10 9.48 -0.98 10.92
N PHE A 11 8.76 -1.28 12.01
CA PHE A 11 8.86 -2.56 12.70
C PHE A 11 8.42 -3.71 11.81
N PHE A 12 7.24 -3.60 11.18
CA PHE A 12 6.71 -4.59 10.24
C PHE A 12 7.68 -4.85 9.08
N LYS A 13 8.26 -3.78 8.50
CA LYS A 13 9.21 -3.85 7.38
C LYS A 13 10.43 -4.73 7.69
N GLN A 14 10.91 -4.76 8.94
CA GLN A 14 12.09 -5.56 9.33
C GLN A 14 11.89 -7.06 9.07
N TYR A 15 10.64 -7.52 9.10
CA TYR A 15 10.26 -8.92 8.91
C TYR A 15 9.68 -9.21 7.52
N SER A 16 9.59 -8.21 6.64
CA SER A 16 9.06 -8.40 5.30
C SER A 16 10.12 -8.97 4.35
N ASN A 17 9.69 -9.92 3.52
CA ASN A 17 10.51 -10.44 2.41
C ASN A 17 10.63 -9.46 1.23
N LYS A 18 9.81 -8.39 1.21
CA LYS A 18 9.79 -7.36 0.16
C LYS A 18 10.45 -6.04 0.58
N LYS A 19 11.34 -6.07 1.58
CA LYS A 19 11.96 -4.90 2.22
C LYS A 19 12.63 -3.88 1.28
N ASP A 20 12.96 -4.27 0.05
CA ASP A 20 13.53 -3.41 -0.98
C ASP A 20 12.47 -2.54 -1.70
N ASP A 21 11.18 -2.91 -1.61
CA ASP A 21 10.06 -2.12 -2.11
C ASP A 21 9.15 -1.66 -0.96
N ASN A 22 9.36 -0.43 -0.50
CA ASN A 22 8.56 0.16 0.58
C ASN A 22 7.06 0.23 0.28
N PHE A 23 6.65 0.37 -0.98
CA PHE A 23 5.25 0.47 -1.33
C PHE A 23 4.56 -0.88 -1.25
N GLU A 24 5.22 -1.93 -1.75
CA GLU A 24 4.74 -3.30 -1.59
C GLU A 24 4.61 -3.67 -0.11
N VAL A 25 5.62 -3.32 0.70
CA VAL A 25 5.58 -3.54 2.15
C VAL A 25 4.42 -2.75 2.79
N LEU A 26 4.14 -1.54 2.32
CA LEU A 26 3.06 -0.71 2.84
C LEU A 26 1.70 -1.31 2.51
N LEU A 27 1.50 -1.80 1.27
CA LEU A 27 0.28 -2.49 0.89
C LEU A 27 0.06 -3.75 1.75
N ASP A 28 1.11 -4.53 1.99
CA ASP A 28 1.04 -5.70 2.86
C ASP A 28 0.73 -5.29 4.31
N PHE A 29 1.36 -4.23 4.82
CA PHE A 29 1.10 -3.67 6.15
C PHE A 29 -0.36 -3.24 6.32
N LEU A 30 -0.91 -2.45 5.39
CA LEU A 30 -2.31 -1.99 5.45
C LEU A 30 -3.29 -3.18 5.41
N LYS A 31 -2.98 -4.20 4.60
CA LYS A 31 -3.79 -5.43 4.52
C LYS A 31 -3.72 -6.25 5.80
N SER A 32 -2.53 -6.48 6.36
CA SER A 32 -2.37 -7.41 7.48
C SER A 32 -2.57 -6.78 8.85
N TYR A 33 -2.13 -5.53 9.03
CA TYR A 33 -2.10 -4.87 10.33
C TYR A 33 -3.40 -4.09 10.58
N TYR A 34 -3.95 -3.46 9.54
CA TYR A 34 -5.22 -2.73 9.61
C TYR A 34 -6.41 -3.49 9.00
N ASN A 35 -6.22 -4.73 8.53
CA ASN A 35 -7.26 -5.53 7.86
C ASN A 35 -7.95 -4.80 6.70
N MET A 36 -7.22 -3.92 6.02
CA MET A 36 -7.77 -3.05 4.98
C MET A 36 -7.91 -3.84 3.67
N THR A 37 -9.12 -4.37 3.45
CA THR A 37 -9.47 -5.19 2.28
C THR A 37 -10.15 -4.39 1.17
N ASN A 38 -10.65 -3.19 1.48
CA ASN A 38 -11.27 -2.30 0.52
C ASN A 38 -10.22 -1.41 -0.17
N ILE A 39 -10.10 -1.53 -1.49
CA ILE A 39 -9.11 -0.78 -2.30
C ILE A 39 -9.35 0.73 -2.24
N LYS A 40 -10.62 1.17 -2.19
CA LYS A 40 -10.96 2.59 -2.07
C LYS A 40 -10.47 3.14 -0.72
N GLU A 41 -10.72 2.43 0.36
CA GLU A 41 -10.27 2.81 1.70
C GLU A 41 -8.73 2.84 1.78
N MET A 42 -8.06 1.89 1.14
CA MET A 42 -6.60 1.85 1.01
C MET A 42 -6.06 3.05 0.26
N TYR A 43 -6.62 3.34 -0.90
CA TYR A 43 -6.22 4.51 -1.67
C TYR A 43 -6.45 5.81 -0.89
N GLU A 44 -7.62 5.99 -0.29
CA GLU A 44 -7.94 7.18 0.50
C GLU A 44 -6.99 7.31 1.70
N THR A 45 -6.71 6.23 2.43
CA THR A 45 -5.75 6.24 3.54
C THR A 45 -4.36 6.66 3.08
N MET A 46 -3.88 6.12 1.96
CA MET A 46 -2.56 6.47 1.41
C MET A 46 -2.52 7.88 0.82
N ALA A 47 -3.62 8.36 0.21
CA ALA A 47 -3.69 9.68 -0.39
C ALA A 47 -3.79 10.81 0.65
N ASN A 48 -4.19 10.49 1.89
CA ASN A 48 -4.27 11.45 2.99
C ASN A 48 -3.03 11.45 3.91
N ASP A 49 -2.02 10.63 3.61
CA ASP A 49 -0.73 10.63 4.30
C ASP A 49 0.38 11.08 3.33
N ASP A 50 1.18 12.08 3.71
CA ASP A 50 2.20 12.68 2.84
C ASP A 50 3.23 11.66 2.30
N ILE A 51 3.65 10.71 3.14
CA ILE A 51 4.66 9.72 2.78
C ILE A 51 4.04 8.68 1.86
N ALA A 52 2.86 8.17 2.20
CA ALA A 52 2.15 7.18 1.37
C ALA A 52 1.71 7.79 0.03
N GLN A 53 1.28 9.04 0.01
CA GLN A 53 0.94 9.79 -1.19
C GLN A 53 2.16 9.95 -2.09
N LEU A 54 3.34 10.23 -1.53
CA LEU A 54 4.59 10.26 -2.31
C LEU A 54 4.88 8.89 -2.95
N MET A 55 4.58 7.78 -2.27
CA MET A 55 4.76 6.44 -2.85
C MET A 55 3.77 6.13 -3.97
N LEU A 56 2.51 6.58 -3.84
CA LEU A 56 1.51 6.52 -4.93
C LEU A 56 1.99 7.32 -6.15
N ASN A 57 2.42 8.57 -5.92
CA ASN A 57 2.88 9.47 -6.98
C ASN A 57 4.09 8.92 -7.74
N LYS A 58 5.06 8.32 -7.03
CA LYS A 58 6.23 7.67 -7.64
C LYS A 58 5.89 6.50 -8.58
N ARG A 59 4.68 5.95 -8.47
CA ARG A 59 4.15 4.86 -9.31
C ARG A 59 3.06 5.32 -10.27
N GLU A 60 2.82 6.62 -10.35
CA GLU A 60 1.76 7.20 -11.18
C GLU A 60 0.36 6.66 -10.83
N LEU A 61 0.14 6.29 -9.56
CA LEU A 61 -1.12 5.76 -9.05
C LEU A 61 -1.98 6.90 -8.48
N SER A 62 -2.58 7.69 -9.37
CA SER A 62 -3.33 8.91 -9.02
C SER A 62 -4.85 8.70 -8.84
N SER A 63 -5.32 7.44 -8.81
CA SER A 63 -6.73 7.13 -8.60
C SER A 63 -6.93 5.75 -7.98
N VAL A 64 -8.15 5.51 -7.46
CA VAL A 64 -8.57 4.20 -6.96
C VAL A 64 -8.44 3.14 -8.05
N GLU A 65 -8.85 3.45 -9.27
CA GLU A 65 -8.78 2.54 -10.43
C GLU A 65 -7.34 2.22 -10.83
N ALA A 66 -6.41 3.16 -10.65
CA ALA A 66 -4.99 2.92 -10.90
C ALA A 66 -4.41 1.94 -9.88
N LEU A 67 -4.70 2.14 -8.59
CA LEU A 67 -4.29 1.22 -7.52
C LEU A 67 -4.94 -0.16 -7.71
N GLU A 68 -6.21 -0.20 -8.09
CA GLU A 68 -6.94 -1.42 -8.39
C GLU A 68 -6.25 -2.21 -9.52
N LYS A 69 -5.98 -1.56 -10.65
CA LYS A 69 -5.25 -2.18 -11.78
C LYS A 69 -3.88 -2.68 -11.36
N TYR A 70 -3.16 -1.93 -10.53
CA TYR A 70 -1.87 -2.34 -9.99
C TYR A 70 -1.99 -3.64 -9.18
N LEU A 71 -2.91 -3.69 -8.22
CA LEU A 71 -3.11 -4.85 -7.35
C LEU A 71 -3.59 -6.10 -8.10
N PHE A 72 -4.42 -5.93 -9.13
CA PHE A 72 -4.95 -7.04 -9.92
C PHE A 72 -4.03 -7.45 -11.09
N ARG A 73 -3.02 -6.65 -11.45
CA ARG A 73 -2.04 -7.02 -12.48
C ARG A 73 -1.31 -8.31 -12.11
N ASP A 74 -0.96 -8.47 -10.83
CA ASP A 74 -0.29 -9.68 -10.35
C ASP A 74 -1.21 -10.91 -10.31
N PHE A 75 -2.53 -10.71 -10.27
CA PHE A 75 -3.50 -11.82 -10.29
C PHE A 75 -3.54 -12.56 -11.64
N ASN A 76 -3.16 -11.89 -12.73
CA ASN A 76 -3.14 -12.47 -14.08
C ASN A 76 -1.80 -13.12 -14.47
N VAL A 77 -0.74 -12.96 -13.68
CA VAL A 77 0.58 -13.56 -13.97
C VAL A 77 0.71 -14.98 -13.36
N ALA A 78 -0.24 -15.39 -12.50
CA ALA A 78 -0.26 -16.69 -11.84
C ALA A 78 -1.06 -17.79 -12.58
N LYS A 79 -1.28 -17.66 -13.90
CA LYS A 79 -1.95 -18.68 -14.73
C LYS A 79 -1.01 -19.34 -15.73
#